data_AF-A0A959M3X9-F1
#
_entry.id   AF-A0A959M3X9-F1
#
_cell.length_a   1.000
_cell.length_b   1.000
_cell.length_c   1.000
_cell.angle_alpha   90.00
_cell.angle_beta   90.00
_cell.angle_gamma   90.00
#
_symmetry.space_group_name_H-M   'P 1'
#
loop_
_entity.id
_entity.type
_entity.pdbx_description
1 polymer ?
#
loop_
_entity_poly.entity_id
_entity_poly.type
_entity_poly.pdbx_seq_one_letter_code
_entity_poly.pdbx_strand_id
1 'polypeptide(L)'
;MSGCRFQGIKSKKIDHLIIDLRENYGGESIFALNLYSYISTGTFQAISHSLTKLSGPITYAAYSNYPQGNYPFLNTHKVSTLGDSLLKLSGGIDSKKSYDSDFIYSGPDAKPLDISNNKYTGAVYVLTGGMTFSAASTFVAMVYSNDRATIIGEETGGAYGDFCGGGFLNVTLPNSKFVLQIPFMRRIKSIKPLIDQGRGTIPHFIVEENLNSKLEKRDIEMERALELIRE
;
A
#
# COMPACT_ATOMS: atom_id res chain seq x y z
N MET A 1 10.14 -4.31 15.28
CA MET A 1 11.10 -3.35 15.88
C MET A 1 10.54 -1.93 16.07
N SER A 2 9.30 -1.63 15.68
CA SER A 2 8.65 -0.31 15.83
C SER A 2 8.30 0.08 17.28
N GLY A 3 7.93 -0.89 18.13
CA GLY A 3 7.49 -0.63 19.51
C GLY A 3 8.49 0.15 20.38
N CYS A 4 9.78 -0.15 20.28
CA CYS A 4 10.81 0.56 21.06
C CYS A 4 10.94 2.04 20.67
N ARG A 5 10.70 2.40 19.41
CA ARG A 5 10.81 3.80 18.97
C ARG A 5 9.64 4.64 19.44
N PHE A 6 8.40 4.14 19.35
CA PHE A 6 7.22 4.87 19.84
C PHE A 6 7.18 4.98 21.36
N GLN A 7 7.75 4.02 22.09
CA GLN A 7 8.02 4.17 23.53
C GLN A 7 8.96 5.37 23.81
N GLY A 8 10.03 5.51 23.02
CA GLY A 8 10.96 6.64 23.12
C GLY A 8 10.34 7.99 22.75
N ILE A 9 9.49 8.02 21.72
CA ILE A 9 8.72 9.22 21.33
C ILE A 9 7.79 9.63 22.49
N LYS A 10 7.08 8.67 23.08
CA LYS A 10 6.19 8.90 24.21
C LYS A 10 6.95 9.39 25.45
N SER A 11 8.07 8.75 25.81
CA SER A 11 8.84 9.11 27.00
C SER A 11 9.47 10.50 26.91
N LYS A 12 9.86 10.92 25.71
CA LYS A 12 10.38 12.26 25.42
C LYS A 12 9.29 13.33 25.25
N LYS A 13 8.01 12.96 25.32
CA LYS A 13 6.86 13.89 25.15
C LYS A 13 6.97 14.71 23.85
N ILE A 14 7.25 14.01 22.74
CA ILE A 14 7.37 14.67 21.43
C ILE A 14 5.99 15.10 20.94
N ASP A 15 5.80 16.39 20.64
CA ASP A 15 4.51 16.93 20.19
C ASP A 15 4.34 16.92 18.66
N HIS A 16 5.45 16.91 17.92
CA HIS A 16 5.47 16.88 16.45
C HIS A 16 6.35 15.75 15.92
N LEU A 17 5.81 14.94 15.01
CA LEU A 17 6.50 13.82 14.36
C LEU A 17 6.57 14.04 12.85
N ILE A 18 7.78 14.09 12.29
CA ILE A 18 8.01 14.05 10.85
C ILE A 18 8.35 12.62 10.45
N ILE A 19 7.64 12.07 9.46
CA ILE A 19 7.92 10.77 8.85
C ILE A 19 8.38 11.03 7.41
N ASP A 20 9.65 10.78 7.14
CA ASP A 20 10.22 10.96 5.80
C ASP A 20 10.06 9.69 4.96
N LEU A 21 9.30 9.78 3.88
CA LEU A 21 9.03 8.69 2.94
C LEU A 21 9.45 9.05 1.50
N ARG A 22 10.19 10.14 1.29
CA ARG A 22 10.50 10.67 -0.05
C ARG A 22 11.11 9.62 -0.99
N GLU A 23 12.05 8.83 -0.48
CA GLU A 23 12.73 7.76 -1.23
C GLU A 23 12.26 6.34 -0.85
N ASN A 24 11.05 6.21 -0.29
CA ASN A 24 10.53 4.92 0.15
C ASN A 24 9.65 4.25 -0.92
N TYR A 25 10.23 3.27 -1.62
CA TYR A 25 9.58 2.49 -2.67
C TYR A 25 8.51 1.49 -2.18
N GLY A 26 8.32 1.37 -0.87
CA GLY A 26 7.41 0.43 -0.24
C GLY A 26 8.12 -0.80 0.32
N GLY A 27 7.50 -1.97 0.14
CA GLY A 27 7.93 -3.23 0.76
C GLY A 27 6.73 -4.01 1.29
N GLU A 28 6.91 -4.71 2.41
CA GLU A 28 5.85 -5.49 3.04
C GLU A 28 4.78 -4.57 3.67
N SER A 29 3.53 -4.72 3.23
CA SER A 29 2.40 -3.89 3.70
C SER A 29 2.22 -3.92 5.22
N ILE A 30 2.59 -5.01 5.91
CA ILE A 30 2.49 -5.07 7.37
C ILE A 30 3.26 -4.00 8.08
N PHE A 31 4.42 -3.60 7.57
CA PHE A 31 5.21 -2.57 8.25
C PHE A 31 4.55 -1.21 8.12
N ALA A 32 3.92 -0.92 6.97
CA ALA A 32 3.08 0.25 6.79
C ALA A 32 1.86 0.24 7.73
N LEU A 33 1.14 -0.88 7.84
CA LEU A 33 -0.02 -1.01 8.73
C LEU A 33 0.36 -0.96 10.21
N ASN A 34 1.49 -1.56 10.56
CA ASN A 34 2.04 -1.52 11.90
C ASN A 34 2.42 -0.07 12.28
N LEU A 35 3.10 0.66 11.40
CA LEU A 35 3.39 2.08 11.60
C LEU A 35 2.09 2.90 11.74
N TYR A 36 1.13 2.69 10.84
CA TYR A 36 -0.16 3.38 10.89
C TYR A 36 -0.90 3.14 12.20
N SER A 37 -0.83 1.92 12.74
CA SER A 37 -1.47 1.59 14.01
C SER A 37 -1.02 2.55 15.13
N TYR A 38 0.27 2.82 15.26
CA TYR A 38 0.81 3.68 16.32
C TYR A 38 0.31 5.12 16.25
N ILE A 39 -0.05 5.61 15.07
CA ILE A 39 -0.56 6.98 14.91
C ILE A 39 -2.09 7.01 14.76
N SER A 40 -2.77 5.88 14.56
CA SER A 40 -4.22 5.84 14.31
C SER A 40 -5.07 6.40 15.48
N THR A 41 -6.08 7.20 15.15
CA THR A 41 -7.06 7.76 16.09
C THR A 41 -8.22 6.82 16.40
N GLY A 42 -8.37 5.72 15.65
CA GLY A 42 -9.45 4.74 15.81
C GLY A 42 -9.12 3.39 15.18
N THR A 43 -10.15 2.58 14.96
CA THR A 43 -10.03 1.39 14.11
C THR A 43 -9.85 1.82 12.65
N PHE A 44 -9.16 0.99 11.87
CA PHE A 44 -8.89 1.29 10.46
C PHE A 44 -8.89 0.01 9.64
N GLN A 45 -9.15 0.17 8.35
CA GLN A 45 -9.02 -0.85 7.32
C GLN A 45 -8.17 -0.27 6.20
N ALA A 46 -7.27 -1.06 5.61
CA ALA A 46 -6.39 -0.57 4.55
C ALA A 46 -6.98 -0.79 3.16
N ILE A 47 -7.56 -1.96 2.92
CA ILE A 47 -8.17 -2.37 1.65
C ILE A 47 -9.64 -2.70 1.91
N SER A 48 -10.54 -2.11 1.13
CA SER A 48 -11.98 -2.40 1.19
C SER A 48 -12.34 -3.63 0.35
N HIS A 49 -11.69 -3.77 -0.82
CA HIS A 49 -11.99 -4.83 -1.75
C HIS A 49 -10.75 -5.28 -2.53
N SER A 50 -10.64 -6.57 -2.79
CA SER A 50 -9.80 -7.11 -3.86
C SER A 50 -10.65 -7.71 -4.97
N LEU A 51 -10.22 -7.46 -6.20
CA LEU A 51 -10.88 -7.86 -7.42
C LEU A 51 -9.91 -8.63 -8.30
N THR A 52 -10.35 -9.76 -8.82
CA THR A 52 -9.68 -10.52 -9.88
C THR A 52 -10.70 -10.72 -10.98
N LYS A 53 -10.32 -10.41 -12.22
CA LYS A 53 -11.17 -10.66 -13.39
C LYS A 53 -10.35 -11.40 -14.43
N LEU A 54 -10.81 -12.59 -14.79
CA LEU A 54 -10.24 -13.38 -15.87
C LEU A 54 -11.19 -13.40 -17.06
N SER A 55 -10.68 -12.99 -18.21
CA SER A 55 -11.38 -13.08 -19.48
C SER A 55 -10.74 -14.18 -20.33
N GLY A 56 -11.30 -15.39 -20.25
CA GLY A 56 -10.86 -16.54 -21.04
C GLY A 56 -9.76 -17.39 -20.40
N PRO A 57 -9.28 -18.43 -21.13
CA PRO A 57 -8.28 -19.36 -20.63
C PRO A 57 -6.88 -18.72 -20.52
N ILE A 58 -6.11 -19.12 -19.50
CA ILE A 58 -4.71 -18.72 -19.34
C ILE A 58 -3.84 -19.60 -20.25
N THR A 59 -3.57 -19.13 -21.47
CA THR A 59 -2.87 -19.90 -22.53
C THR A 59 -1.41 -20.26 -22.21
N TYR A 60 -0.85 -19.67 -21.16
CA TYR A 60 0.51 -19.90 -20.68
C TYR A 60 0.56 -20.65 -19.33
N ALA A 61 -0.53 -21.31 -18.94
CA ALA A 61 -0.64 -22.03 -17.67
C ALA A 61 0.49 -23.04 -17.47
N ALA A 62 0.86 -23.80 -18.51
CA ALA A 62 1.94 -24.80 -18.46
C ALA A 62 3.32 -24.22 -18.13
N TYR A 63 3.52 -22.92 -18.31
CA TYR A 63 4.77 -22.21 -18.02
C TYR A 63 4.69 -21.36 -16.76
N SER A 64 3.59 -21.48 -16.03
CA SER A 64 3.32 -20.67 -14.86
C SER A 64 3.19 -21.53 -13.61
N ASN A 65 3.29 -20.88 -12.46
CA ASN A 65 2.91 -21.50 -11.19
C ASN A 65 1.39 -21.69 -11.05
N TYR A 66 0.56 -21.39 -12.06
CA TYR A 66 -0.89 -21.64 -12.01
C TYR A 66 -1.25 -23.08 -12.46
N PRO A 67 -2.22 -23.76 -11.81
CA PRO A 67 -2.98 -23.33 -10.64
C PRO A 67 -2.32 -23.72 -9.30
N GLN A 68 -1.12 -24.29 -9.31
CA GLN A 68 -0.46 -24.85 -8.12
C GLN A 68 0.10 -23.79 -7.15
N GLY A 69 0.04 -22.50 -7.52
CA GLY A 69 0.46 -21.38 -6.70
C GLY A 69 -0.59 -21.05 -5.64
N ASN A 70 -0.12 -20.46 -4.53
CA ASN A 70 -0.99 -20.02 -3.45
C ASN A 70 -1.71 -18.71 -3.84
N TYR A 71 -2.78 -18.84 -4.61
CA TYR A 71 -3.59 -17.72 -5.07
C TYR A 71 -4.85 -17.56 -4.22
N PRO A 72 -5.04 -16.42 -3.54
CA PRO A 72 -6.21 -16.20 -2.70
C PRO A 72 -7.56 -16.43 -3.43
N PHE A 73 -7.67 -16.08 -4.71
CA PHE A 73 -8.88 -16.31 -5.51
C PHE A 73 -9.12 -17.79 -5.88
N LEU A 74 -8.09 -18.64 -5.92
CA LEU A 74 -8.24 -20.09 -6.10
C LEU A 74 -8.86 -20.78 -4.86
N ASN A 75 -8.85 -20.12 -3.70
CA ASN A 75 -9.55 -20.61 -2.53
C ASN A 75 -11.07 -20.52 -2.67
N THR A 76 -11.57 -19.67 -3.57
CA THR A 76 -13.01 -19.53 -3.83
C THR A 76 -13.42 -20.09 -5.18
N HIS A 77 -12.55 -20.16 -6.18
CA HIS A 77 -12.86 -20.64 -7.53
C HIS A 77 -12.32 -22.05 -7.79
N LYS A 78 -13.07 -22.88 -8.51
CA LYS A 78 -12.58 -24.20 -8.97
C LYS A 78 -11.92 -24.07 -10.32
N VAL A 79 -10.74 -24.67 -10.47
CA VAL A 79 -10.05 -24.82 -11.76
C VAL A 79 -10.36 -26.19 -12.34
N SER A 80 -10.81 -26.27 -13.59
CA SER A 80 -10.94 -27.51 -14.35
C SER A 80 -10.08 -27.47 -15.61
N THR A 81 -9.52 -28.61 -15.99
CA THR A 81 -8.76 -28.79 -17.23
C THR A 81 -9.71 -29.02 -18.41
N LEU A 82 -9.50 -28.31 -19.51
CA LEU A 82 -10.25 -28.44 -20.77
C LEU A 82 -9.43 -29.12 -21.88
N GLY A 83 -8.20 -29.54 -21.60
CA GLY A 83 -7.24 -30.09 -22.56
C GLY A 83 -5.83 -29.57 -22.27
N ASP A 84 -4.89 -29.87 -23.16
CA ASP A 84 -3.48 -29.49 -23.02
C ASP A 84 -3.33 -27.98 -22.79
N SER A 85 -2.94 -27.62 -21.56
CA SER A 85 -2.70 -26.25 -21.11
C SER A 85 -3.92 -25.31 -21.06
N LEU A 86 -5.14 -25.83 -21.26
CA LEU A 86 -6.37 -25.03 -21.17
C LEU A 86 -7.05 -25.25 -19.83
N LEU A 87 -7.24 -24.15 -19.08
CA LEU A 87 -7.86 -24.15 -17.77
C LEU A 87 -9.12 -23.29 -17.79
N LYS A 88 -10.21 -23.84 -17.24
CA LYS A 88 -11.49 -23.17 -17.02
C LYS A 88 -11.65 -22.88 -15.53
N LEU A 89 -12.05 -21.66 -15.21
CA LEU A 89 -12.55 -21.33 -13.88
C LEU A 89 -14.06 -21.55 -13.82
N SER A 90 -14.52 -22.11 -12.72
CA SER A 90 -15.94 -22.34 -12.45
C SER A 90 -16.24 -22.26 -10.95
N GLY A 91 -17.41 -21.77 -10.59
CA GLY A 91 -17.75 -21.50 -9.20
C GLY A 91 -16.87 -20.41 -8.57
N GLY A 92 -17.16 -20.11 -7.31
CA GLY A 92 -16.53 -19.01 -6.59
C GLY A 92 -17.33 -17.73 -6.63
N ILE A 93 -16.90 -16.79 -5.80
CA ILE A 93 -17.53 -15.48 -5.73
C ILE A 93 -16.91 -14.66 -6.88
N ASP A 94 -17.54 -14.72 -8.05
CA ASP A 94 -17.32 -13.77 -9.16
C ASP A 94 -17.84 -12.41 -8.71
N SER A 95 -17.05 -11.76 -7.88
CA SER A 95 -17.63 -10.79 -7.00
C SER A 95 -17.77 -9.43 -7.70
N LYS A 96 -19.02 -9.04 -7.92
CA LYS A 96 -19.45 -7.65 -7.64
C LYS A 96 -19.42 -7.33 -6.13
N LYS A 97 -18.75 -8.13 -5.30
CA LYS A 97 -18.67 -8.04 -3.82
C LYS A 97 -17.35 -8.62 -3.30
N SER A 98 -16.29 -7.81 -3.34
CA SER A 98 -15.00 -8.03 -2.67
C SER A 98 -14.59 -9.46 -2.34
N TYR A 99 -13.49 -9.89 -2.95
CA TYR A 99 -12.57 -10.72 -2.19
C TYR A 99 -11.94 -9.83 -1.10
N ASP A 100 -12.26 -10.05 0.18
CA ASP A 100 -11.61 -9.33 1.27
C ASP A 100 -10.25 -9.99 1.57
N SER A 101 -9.22 -9.56 0.84
CA SER A 101 -7.86 -10.07 0.95
C SER A 101 -7.08 -9.55 2.16
N ASP A 102 -7.69 -8.72 3.00
CA ASP A 102 -7.02 -8.17 4.18
C ASP A 102 -6.90 -9.17 5.32
N PHE A 103 -7.49 -10.35 5.18
CA PHE A 103 -7.22 -11.49 6.05
C PHE A 103 -5.79 -12.03 6.00
N ILE A 104 -4.88 -11.49 5.17
CA ILE A 104 -3.47 -11.90 5.23
C ILE A 104 -2.78 -11.45 6.53
N TYR A 105 -3.31 -10.48 7.28
CA TYR A 105 -2.71 -10.07 8.56
C TYR A 105 -3.44 -10.46 9.83
N SER A 106 -4.48 -11.27 9.70
CA SER A 106 -5.03 -11.94 10.87
C SER A 106 -5.59 -13.34 10.65
N GLY A 107 -5.84 -13.77 9.42
CA GLY A 107 -6.97 -14.66 9.22
C GLY A 107 -8.25 -14.08 9.85
N PRO A 108 -9.37 -14.80 9.83
CA PRO A 108 -10.59 -14.40 10.55
C PRO A 108 -10.38 -14.17 12.07
N ASP A 109 -9.22 -14.57 12.64
CA ASP A 109 -9.05 -14.73 14.09
C ASP A 109 -7.89 -13.93 14.73
N ALA A 110 -7.00 -13.25 14.00
CA ALA A 110 -5.93 -12.53 14.70
C ALA A 110 -6.41 -11.25 15.35
N LYS A 111 -5.96 -11.13 16.60
CA LYS A 111 -6.24 -10.00 17.47
C LYS A 111 -5.52 -8.77 16.93
N PRO A 112 -6.17 -7.59 16.94
CA PRO A 112 -5.49 -6.32 16.73
C PRO A 112 -4.25 -6.25 17.62
N LEU A 113 -3.13 -5.76 17.09
CA LEU A 113 -1.95 -5.48 17.90
C LEU A 113 -2.34 -4.53 19.05
N ASP A 114 -2.15 -4.94 20.30
CA ASP A 114 -2.38 -4.06 21.44
C ASP A 114 -1.26 -3.01 21.53
N ILE A 115 -1.53 -1.88 20.89
CA ILE A 115 -0.66 -0.70 20.84
C ILE A 115 -1.19 0.44 21.73
N SER A 116 -2.24 0.20 22.51
CA SER A 116 -2.96 1.22 23.30
C SER A 116 -2.01 2.10 24.13
N ASN A 117 -0.98 1.49 24.71
CA ASN A 117 0.01 2.18 25.55
C ASN A 117 1.05 3.00 24.78
N ASN A 118 1.20 2.84 23.47
CA ASN A 118 2.23 3.50 22.65
C ASN A 118 1.65 4.37 21.54
N LYS A 119 0.35 4.66 21.57
CA LYS A 119 -0.27 5.54 20.59
C LYS A 119 0.34 6.95 20.63
N TYR A 120 0.65 7.45 19.46
CA TYR A 120 1.10 8.81 19.22
C TYR A 120 -0.07 9.69 18.79
N THR A 121 -0.42 10.66 19.63
CA THR A 121 -1.55 11.56 19.42
C THR A 121 -1.13 12.96 18.98
N GLY A 122 0.17 13.25 18.93
CA GLY A 122 0.70 14.54 18.47
C GLY A 122 0.51 14.76 16.96
N ALA A 123 0.93 15.94 16.51
CA ALA A 123 0.87 16.33 15.11
C ALA A 123 1.82 15.47 14.27
N VAL A 124 1.36 15.01 13.10
CA VAL A 124 2.14 14.18 12.18
C VAL A 124 2.29 14.90 10.85
N TYR A 125 3.52 14.96 10.37
CA TYR A 125 3.89 15.46 9.06
C TYR A 125 4.52 14.31 8.27
N VAL A 126 4.20 14.17 7.00
CA VAL A 126 4.79 13.15 6.12
C VAL A 126 5.40 13.82 4.91
N LEU A 127 6.69 13.56 4.69
CA LEU A 127 7.40 14.03 3.51
C LEU A 127 7.27 12.98 2.41
N THR A 128 6.84 13.39 1.21
CA THR A 128 6.60 12.50 0.08
C THR A 128 7.34 12.95 -1.17
N GLY A 129 7.67 11.99 -2.03
CA GLY A 129 8.30 12.21 -3.32
C GLY A 129 7.68 11.29 -4.39
N GLY A 130 8.03 11.49 -5.65
CA GLY A 130 7.65 10.58 -6.74
C GLY A 130 8.05 9.12 -6.49
N MET A 131 9.09 8.88 -5.67
CA MET A 131 9.54 7.53 -5.29
C MET A 131 8.77 6.92 -4.11
N THR A 132 7.88 7.67 -3.45
CA THR A 132 6.98 7.15 -2.42
C THR A 132 5.95 6.20 -3.06
N PHE A 133 6.21 4.89 -3.05
CA PHE A 133 5.52 3.91 -3.87
C PHE A 133 4.97 2.71 -3.06
N SER A 134 4.10 1.90 -3.66
CA SER A 134 3.60 0.63 -3.12
C SER A 134 3.07 0.76 -1.68
N ALA A 135 3.56 -0.04 -0.72
CA ALA A 135 3.15 0.01 0.68
C ALA A 135 3.31 1.40 1.32
N ALA A 136 4.34 2.17 0.95
CA ALA A 136 4.53 3.53 1.45
C ALA A 136 3.43 4.46 0.94
N SER A 137 3.09 4.40 -0.36
CA SER A 137 1.95 5.15 -0.93
C SER A 137 0.60 4.75 -0.32
N THR A 138 0.46 3.49 0.13
CA THR A 138 -0.73 3.02 0.84
C THR A 138 -0.82 3.67 2.21
N PHE A 139 0.28 3.72 2.96
CA PHE A 139 0.36 4.45 4.23
C PHE A 139 -0.01 5.93 4.05
N VAL A 140 0.58 6.61 3.05
CA VAL A 140 0.31 8.02 2.76
C VAL A 140 -1.17 8.25 2.46
N ALA A 141 -1.77 7.43 1.59
CA ALA A 141 -3.19 7.53 1.26
C ALA A 141 -4.09 7.37 2.50
N MET A 142 -3.73 6.47 3.42
CA MET A 142 -4.46 6.27 4.67
C MET A 142 -4.35 7.48 5.60
N VAL A 143 -3.16 8.02 5.85
CA VAL A 143 -3.00 9.19 6.73
C VAL A 143 -3.64 10.45 6.14
N TYR A 144 -3.60 10.60 4.81
CA TYR A 144 -4.28 11.69 4.11
C TYR A 144 -5.80 11.54 4.24
N SER A 145 -6.35 10.37 3.90
CA SER A 145 -7.80 10.12 3.92
C SER A 145 -8.43 10.27 5.32
N ASN A 146 -7.66 10.00 6.37
CA ASN A 146 -8.15 10.06 7.75
C ASN A 146 -7.83 11.39 8.43
N ASP A 147 -7.40 12.41 7.67
CA ASP A 147 -7.00 13.73 8.18
C ASP A 147 -5.97 13.60 9.32
N ARG A 148 -5.12 12.57 9.25
CA ARG A 148 -4.21 12.19 10.34
C ARG A 148 -2.87 12.90 10.25
N ALA A 149 -2.43 13.24 9.04
CA ALA A 149 -1.15 13.88 8.83
C ALA A 149 -1.20 14.96 7.75
N THR A 150 -0.37 15.99 7.93
CA THR A 150 -0.08 16.98 6.89
C THR A 150 0.96 16.41 5.94
N ILE A 151 0.67 16.41 4.65
CA ILE A 151 1.52 15.83 3.60
C ILE A 151 2.24 16.95 2.86
N ILE A 152 3.56 16.83 2.72
CA ILE A 152 4.46 17.86 2.19
C ILE A 152 5.40 17.21 1.16
N GLY A 153 5.63 17.86 0.02
CA GLY A 153 6.58 17.37 -1.00
C GLY A 153 5.94 17.21 -2.36
N GLU A 154 6.22 16.09 -3.02
CA GLU A 154 5.67 15.75 -4.34
C GLU A 154 4.56 14.70 -4.25
N GLU A 155 3.77 14.59 -5.32
CA GLU A 155 2.80 13.51 -5.50
C GLU A 155 3.47 12.14 -5.40
N THR A 156 2.86 11.23 -4.64
CA THR A 156 3.38 9.87 -4.49
C THR A 156 3.32 9.10 -5.81
N GLY A 157 4.34 8.31 -6.15
CA GLY A 157 4.30 7.49 -7.37
C GLY A 157 3.27 6.36 -7.36
N GLY A 158 2.79 5.94 -6.19
CA GLY A 158 1.72 4.95 -6.08
C GLY A 158 0.33 5.58 -6.10
N ALA A 159 -0.60 4.98 -6.84
CA ALA A 159 -1.95 5.51 -6.99
C ALA A 159 -2.69 5.61 -5.65
N TYR A 160 -3.48 6.67 -5.46
CA TYR A 160 -4.20 6.97 -4.23
C TYR A 160 -5.25 5.90 -3.93
N GLY A 161 -6.17 5.64 -4.86
CA GLY A 161 -7.38 4.84 -4.63
C GLY A 161 -7.19 3.32 -4.68
N ASP A 162 -6.28 2.83 -5.51
CA ASP A 162 -6.09 1.40 -5.72
C ASP A 162 -4.67 1.05 -6.20
N PHE A 163 -4.38 -0.24 -6.28
CA PHE A 163 -3.15 -0.76 -6.88
C PHE A 163 -3.35 -2.20 -7.35
N CYS A 164 -2.42 -2.70 -8.17
CA CYS A 164 -2.38 -4.11 -8.54
C CYS A 164 -1.23 -4.80 -7.78
N GLY A 165 -1.53 -5.83 -6.99
CA GLY A 165 -0.51 -6.50 -6.17
C GLY A 165 -1.03 -7.47 -5.11
N GLY A 166 -0.10 -8.15 -4.43
CA GLY A 166 -0.40 -9.16 -3.40
C GLY A 166 -0.89 -10.50 -3.95
N GLY A 167 -0.79 -10.70 -5.26
CA GLY A 167 -1.07 -11.94 -5.97
C GLY A 167 -0.49 -11.83 -7.37
N PHE A 168 0.53 -12.63 -7.67
CA PHE A 168 1.30 -12.53 -8.90
C PHE A 168 1.36 -13.86 -9.65
N LEU A 169 1.04 -13.79 -10.94
CA LEU A 169 1.25 -14.89 -11.88
C LEU A 169 2.69 -14.82 -12.40
N ASN A 170 3.49 -15.80 -12.00
CA ASN A 170 4.87 -15.92 -12.45
C ASN A 170 4.91 -16.85 -13.66
N VAL A 171 5.34 -16.33 -14.81
CA VAL A 171 5.41 -17.07 -16.07
C VAL A 171 6.87 -17.17 -16.50
N THR A 172 7.42 -18.38 -16.52
CA THR A 172 8.78 -18.64 -16.98
C THR A 172 8.77 -18.84 -18.49
N LEU A 173 9.33 -17.89 -19.25
CA LEU A 173 9.33 -17.92 -20.71
C LEU A 173 10.08 -19.16 -21.23
N PRO A 174 9.54 -19.91 -22.20
CA PRO A 174 10.05 -21.22 -22.58
C PRO A 174 11.45 -21.18 -23.19
N ASN A 175 11.79 -20.11 -23.91
CA ASN A 175 13.07 -19.99 -24.62
C ASN A 175 14.11 -19.20 -23.81
N SER A 176 13.76 -18.01 -23.29
CA SER A 176 14.70 -17.13 -22.57
C SER A 176 14.84 -17.45 -21.09
N LYS A 177 13.89 -18.18 -20.50
CA LYS A 177 13.79 -18.46 -19.05
C LYS A 177 13.59 -17.22 -18.17
N PHE A 178 13.35 -16.04 -18.74
CA PHE A 178 12.91 -14.89 -17.96
C PHE A 178 11.57 -15.16 -17.29
N VAL A 179 11.42 -14.65 -16.06
CA VAL A 179 10.18 -14.76 -15.30
C VAL A 179 9.41 -13.45 -15.44
N LEU A 180 8.26 -13.51 -16.09
CA LEU A 180 7.30 -12.42 -16.10
C LEU A 180 6.46 -12.50 -14.83
N GLN A 181 6.46 -11.43 -14.05
CA GLN A 181 5.60 -11.29 -12.88
C GLN A 181 4.40 -10.42 -13.24
N ILE A 182 3.22 -11.04 -13.37
CA ILE A 182 2.00 -10.36 -13.80
C ILE A 182 1.08 -10.19 -12.57
N PRO A 183 0.79 -8.97 -12.11
CA PRO A 183 -0.12 -8.77 -11.00
C PRO A 183 -1.53 -9.18 -11.42
N PHE A 184 -2.19 -9.95 -10.57
CA PHE A 184 -3.44 -10.63 -10.91
C PHE A 184 -4.62 -10.18 -10.04
N MET A 185 -4.36 -9.29 -9.09
CA MET A 185 -5.35 -8.74 -8.17
C MET A 185 -5.28 -7.22 -8.19
N ARG A 186 -6.42 -6.57 -8.41
CA ARG A 186 -6.62 -5.14 -8.12
C ARG A 186 -7.13 -5.01 -6.69
N ARG A 187 -6.48 -4.18 -5.88
CA ARG A 187 -6.85 -3.90 -4.48
C ARG A 187 -7.32 -2.46 -4.39
N ILE A 188 -8.53 -2.25 -3.89
CA ILE A 188 -9.14 -0.95 -3.66
C ILE A 188 -8.91 -0.57 -2.20
N LYS A 189 -8.27 0.58 -1.96
CA LYS A 189 -7.99 1.05 -0.60
C LYS A 189 -9.27 1.52 0.09
N SER A 190 -9.37 1.31 1.41
CA SER A 190 -10.50 1.76 2.23
C SER A 190 -10.30 3.22 2.66
N ILE A 191 -10.48 4.12 1.70
CA ILE A 191 -10.21 5.56 1.86
C ILE A 191 -11.32 6.42 1.24
N LYS A 192 -11.42 7.69 1.65
CA LYS A 192 -12.32 8.69 1.05
C LYS A 192 -11.92 8.87 -0.42
N PRO A 193 -12.85 8.80 -1.38
CA PRO A 193 -12.51 8.93 -2.80
C PRO A 193 -12.02 10.36 -3.13
N LEU A 194 -11.01 10.46 -4.01
CA LEU A 194 -10.64 11.71 -4.67
C LEU A 194 -11.47 11.92 -5.94
N ILE A 195 -11.59 13.19 -6.34
CA ILE A 195 -12.22 13.59 -7.61
C ILE A 195 -11.38 13.08 -8.79
N ASP A 196 -10.06 13.22 -8.72
CA ASP A 196 -9.14 12.81 -9.78
C ASP A 196 -8.64 11.37 -9.55
N GLN A 197 -9.22 10.42 -10.28
CA GLN A 197 -8.78 9.03 -10.23
C GLN A 197 -7.50 8.78 -11.05
N GLY A 198 -6.73 7.77 -10.65
CA GLY A 198 -5.50 7.37 -11.34
C GLY A 198 -4.25 8.18 -10.98
N ARG A 199 -4.38 9.12 -10.04
CA ARG A 199 -3.29 9.92 -9.47
C ARG A 199 -2.79 9.31 -8.17
N GLY A 200 -1.59 9.69 -7.76
CA GLY A 200 -1.06 9.45 -6.43
C GLY A 200 -1.73 10.34 -5.37
N THR A 201 -1.24 10.27 -4.14
CA THR A 201 -1.67 11.22 -3.10
C THR A 201 -1.03 12.56 -3.39
N ILE A 202 -1.85 13.56 -3.73
CA ILE A 202 -1.39 14.94 -3.91
C ILE A 202 -1.14 15.54 -2.51
N PRO A 203 0.05 16.10 -2.23
CA PRO A 203 0.36 16.71 -0.94
C PRO A 203 -0.53 17.90 -0.62
N HIS A 204 -0.69 18.18 0.68
CA HIS A 204 -1.34 19.42 1.13
C HIS A 204 -0.49 20.64 0.80
N PHE A 205 0.84 20.48 0.89
CA PHE A 205 1.83 21.48 0.50
C PHE A 205 2.75 20.88 -0.55
N ILE A 206 2.52 21.26 -1.80
CA ILE A 206 3.39 20.86 -2.91
C ILE A 206 4.69 21.65 -2.78
N VAL A 207 5.80 20.93 -2.82
CA VAL A 207 7.14 21.50 -2.85
C VAL A 207 7.79 20.99 -4.12
N GLU A 208 8.01 21.89 -5.08
CA GLU A 208 8.72 21.59 -6.31
C GLU A 208 10.20 21.91 -6.12
N GLU A 209 11.06 20.90 -6.25
CA GLU A 209 12.50 21.13 -6.31
C GLU A 209 12.84 22.08 -7.47
N ASN A 210 13.55 23.17 -7.15
CA ASN A 210 14.11 24.06 -8.16
C ASN A 210 15.64 23.96 -8.18
N LEU A 211 16.25 24.38 -9.29
CA LEU A 211 17.70 24.23 -9.49
C LEU A 211 18.51 24.89 -8.37
N ASN A 212 18.03 26.01 -7.83
CA ASN A 212 18.73 26.76 -6.79
C ASN A 212 18.76 26.00 -5.46
N SER A 213 17.65 25.39 -5.03
CA SER A 213 17.63 24.59 -3.80
C SER A 213 18.61 23.41 -3.87
N LYS A 214 18.76 22.79 -5.04
CA LYS A 214 19.76 21.73 -5.27
C LYS A 214 21.19 22.24 -5.18
N LEU A 215 21.49 23.37 -5.82
CA LEU A 215 22.82 24.00 -5.77
C LEU A 215 23.21 24.41 -4.36
N GLU A 216 22.23 24.88 -3.57
CA GLU A 216 22.40 25.30 -2.18
C GLU A 216 22.34 24.13 -1.18
N LYS A 217 22.05 22.90 -1.65
CA LYS A 217 21.88 21.68 -0.81
C LYS A 217 20.84 21.87 0.30
N ARG A 218 19.75 22.57 -0.01
CA ARG A 218 18.64 22.82 0.91
C ARG A 218 17.61 21.70 0.85
N ASP A 219 17.15 21.27 2.02
CA ASP A 219 16.06 20.30 2.17
C ASP A 219 14.74 21.08 2.32
N ILE A 220 14.17 21.48 1.19
CA ILE A 220 13.03 22.39 1.14
C ILE A 220 11.74 21.77 1.69
N GLU A 221 11.54 20.46 1.60
CA GLU A 221 10.41 19.77 2.23
C GLU A 221 10.56 19.75 3.75
N MET A 222 11.77 19.48 4.26
CA MET A 222 12.05 19.52 5.70
C MET A 222 11.93 20.94 6.24
N GLU A 223 12.47 21.94 5.54
CA GLU A 223 12.32 23.35 5.90
C GLU A 223 10.84 23.73 6.00
N ARG A 224 10.03 23.34 5.01
CA ARG A 224 8.59 23.60 5.02
C ARG A 224 7.88 22.91 6.18
N ALA A 225 8.25 21.68 6.51
CA ALA A 225 7.71 20.98 7.68
C ALA A 225 8.06 21.68 8.99
N LEU A 226 9.30 22.17 9.12
CA LEU A 226 9.76 22.90 10.31
C LEU A 226 9.09 24.27 10.45
N GLU A 227 8.76 24.94 9.33
CA GLU A 227 7.95 26.16 9.34
C GLU A 227 6.55 25.88 9.89
N LEU A 228 5.86 24.87 9.35
CA LEU A 228 4.51 24.48 9.79
C LEU A 228 4.44 24.04 11.26
N ILE A 229 5.54 23.52 11.80
CA ILE A 229 5.64 23.17 13.24
C ILE A 229 5.71 24.42 14.13
N ARG A 230 6.19 25.56 13.60
CA ARG A 230 6.36 26.80 14.36
C ARG A 230 5.15 27.74 14.30
N GLU A 231 4.24 27.51 13.35
CA GLU A 231 2.94 28.20 13.24
C GLU A 231 1.99 27.81 14.38
#